data_AF-A0AAV5W615-F1
#
_entry.id   AF-A0AAV5W615-F1
#
_cell.length_a   1.000
_cell.length_b   1.000
_cell.length_c   1.000
_cell.angle_alpha   90.00
_cell.angle_beta   90.00
_cell.angle_gamma   90.00
#
_symmetry.space_group_name_H-M   'P 1'
#
loop_
_entity.id
_entity.type
_entity.pdbx_description
1 polymer ?
#
loop_
_entity_poly.entity_id
_entity_poly.type
_entity_poly.pdbx_seq_one_letter_code
_entity_poly.pdbx_strand_id
1 'polypeptide(L)' 'MLRVLLLLQFAIIALLADSECPRKYQLMGEGKCIRPVFVDKYGKLGDLMSRGAEECKKDGALLPIIR' A
#
# COMPACT_ATOMS: atom_id res chain seq x y z
N MET A 1 0.51 4.86 40.67
CA MET A 1 -0.60 4.33 39.85
C MET A 1 -0.89 5.19 38.61
N LEU A 2 -1.00 6.52 38.73
CA LEU A 2 -1.32 7.43 37.60
C LEU A 2 -0.34 7.35 36.40
N ARG A 3 0.97 7.18 36.66
CA ARG A 3 2.00 7.06 35.60
C ARG A 3 1.89 5.80 34.74
N VAL A 4 1.40 4.70 35.31
CA VAL A 4 1.22 3.43 34.58
C VAL A 4 0.02 3.52 33.64
N LEU A 5 -1.04 4.22 34.06
CA LEU A 5 -2.23 4.46 33.25
C LEU A 5 -1.91 5.28 31.98
N LEU A 6 -1.08 6.31 32.12
CA LEU A 6 -0.63 7.15 31.00
C LEU A 6 0.17 6.33 29.97
N LEU A 7 1.09 5.46 30.42
CA LEU A 7 1.88 4.62 29.52
C LEU A 7 1.02 3.61 28.74
N LEU A 8 -0.04 3.07 29.36
CA LEU A 8 -1.00 2.21 28.66
C LEU A 8 -1.76 2.95 27.55
N GLN A 9 -2.11 4.22 27.76
CA GLN A 9 -2.84 5.00 26.76
C GLN A 9 -2.02 5.22 25.49
N PHE A 10 -0.71 5.47 25.62
CA PHE A 10 0.18 5.61 24.45
C PHE A 10 0.36 4.30 23.68
N ALA A 11 0.37 3.15 24.37
CA ALA A 11 0.46 1.84 23.72
C ALA A 11 -0.78 1.52 22.85
N ILE A 12 -1.97 1.95 23.29
CA ILE A 12 -3.23 1.71 22.55
C ILE A 12 -3.30 2.58 21.29
N ILE A 13 -2.82 3.83 21.35
CA ILE A 13 -2.82 4.75 20.20
C ILE A 13 -1.85 4.26 19.12
N ALA A 14 -0.71 3.68 19.52
CA ALA A 14 0.26 3.11 18.58
C ALA A 14 -0.28 1.87 17.84
N LEU A 15 -1.15 1.08 18.47
CA LEU A 15 -1.79 -0.07 17.84
C LEU A 15 -2.88 0.30 16.81
N LEU A 16 -3.43 1.51 16.88
CA LEU A 16 -4.50 1.97 15.97
C LEU A 16 -3.96 2.62 14.68
N ALA A 17 -2.64 2.76 14.54
CA ALA A 17 -2.01 3.33 13.35
C ALA A 17 -1.95 2.34 12.15
N ASP A 18 -2.49 1.13 12.29
CA ASP A 18 -2.28 0.01 11.38
C ASP A 18 -3.40 -0.18 10.33
N SER A 19 -3.87 0.92 9.74
CA SER A 19 -4.83 0.84 8.63
C SER A 19 -4.67 1.90 7.55
N GLU A 20 -3.54 2.62 7.52
CA GLU A 20 -3.30 3.63 6.49
C GLU A 20 -2.34 3.08 5.44
N CYS A 21 -2.80 3.05 4.19
CA CYS A 21 -1.95 2.67 3.08
C CYS A 21 -0.71 3.59 2.99
N PRO A 22 0.43 3.07 2.51
CA PRO A 22 1.62 3.89 2.29
C PRO A 22 1.31 5.11 1.42
N ARG A 23 2.09 6.19 1.58
CA ARG A 23 1.92 7.41 0.80
C ARG A 23 1.88 7.08 -0.71
N LYS A 24 0.90 7.65 -1.44
CA LYS A 24 0.59 7.40 -2.87
C LYS A 24 -0.21 6.12 -3.17
N TYR A 25 -0.49 5.29 -2.17
CA TYR A 25 -1.40 4.16 -2.31
C TYR A 25 -2.78 4.53 -1.78
N GLN A 26 -3.80 3.90 -2.35
CA GLN A 26 -5.19 4.03 -1.94
C GLN A 26 -5.68 2.68 -1.42
N LEU A 27 -6.41 2.70 -0.31
CA LEU A 27 -7.06 1.51 0.20
C LEU A 27 -8.19 1.13 -0.75
N MET A 28 -8.08 -0.04 -1.36
CA MET A 28 -9.09 -0.64 -2.23
C MET A 28 -9.74 -1.83 -1.51
N GLY A 29 -10.76 -2.41 -2.14
CA GLY A 29 -11.49 -3.56 -1.60
C GLY A 29 -10.57 -4.67 -1.08
N GLU A 30 -11.07 -5.42 -0.09
CA GLU A 30 -10.33 -6.52 0.55
C GLU A 30 -9.07 -6.08 1.33
N GLY A 31 -8.97 -4.81 1.71
CA GLY A 31 -7.84 -4.31 2.51
C GLY A 31 -6.53 -4.17 1.72
N LYS A 32 -6.60 -4.11 0.39
CA LYS A 32 -5.42 -4.03 -0.47
C LYS A 32 -5.07 -2.57 -0.76
N CYS A 33 -3.80 -2.22 -0.60
CA CYS A 33 -3.29 -0.92 -1.01
C CYS A 33 -2.85 -0.95 -2.48
N ILE A 34 -3.45 -0.11 -3.33
CA ILE A 34 -3.14 -0.04 -4.76
C ILE A 34 -2.71 1.39 -5.12
N ARG A 35 -1.67 1.52 -5.96
CA ARG A 35 -1.32 2.79 -6.62
C ARG A 35 -1.44 2.65 -8.13
N PRO A 36 -1.88 3.70 -8.84
CA PRO A 36 -1.80 3.73 -10.29
C PRO A 36 -0.34 3.80 -10.75
N VAL A 37 -0.04 3.08 -11.84
CA VAL A 37 1.20 3.21 -12.60
C VAL A 37 0.84 3.77 -13.96
N PHE A 38 1.37 4.95 -14.30
CA PHE A 38 1.15 5.54 -15.61
C PHE A 38 2.08 4.88 -16.62
N VAL A 39 1.49 4.26 -17.64
CA VAL A 39 2.21 3.63 -18.74
C VAL A 39 1.78 4.24 -20.07
N ASP A 40 2.64 4.15 -21.09
CA ASP A 40 2.38 4.72 -22.41
C ASP A 40 1.18 4.02 -23.10
N LYS A 41 0.27 4.82 -23.67
CA LYS A 41 -0.97 4.36 -24.33
C LYS A 41 -0.71 3.52 -25.59
N TYR A 42 0.47 3.64 -26.20
CA TYR A 42 0.81 2.92 -27.43
C TYR A 42 1.63 1.63 -27.20
N GLY A 43 1.86 1.23 -25.94
CA GLY A 43 2.62 0.02 -25.64
C GLY A 43 1.84 -1.27 -25.87
N LYS A 44 2.54 -2.35 -26.25
CA LYS A 44 1.95 -3.69 -26.27
C LYS A 44 1.68 -4.16 -24.85
N LEU A 45 0.58 -4.88 -24.64
CA LEU A 45 0.17 -5.35 -23.31
C LEU A 45 1.30 -6.06 -22.54
N GLY A 46 2.08 -6.93 -23.20
CA GLY A 46 3.22 -7.61 -22.57
C GLY A 46 4.30 -6.64 -22.06
N ASP A 47 4.60 -5.59 -22.81
CA ASP A 47 5.57 -4.56 -22.42
C ASP A 47 5.02 -3.68 -21.28
N LEU A 48 3.70 -3.45 -21.26
CA LEU A 48 3.03 -2.71 -20.20
C LEU A 48 2.99 -3.51 -18.90
N MET A 49 2.70 -4.82 -18.97
CA MET A 49 2.71 -5.72 -17.81
C MET A 49 4.10 -5.86 -17.22
N SER A 50 5.12 -6.04 -18.06
CA SER A 50 6.51 -6.16 -17.62
C SER A 50 6.98 -4.87 -16.92
N ARG A 51 6.74 -3.71 -17.54
CA ARG A 51 7.03 -2.40 -16.92
C ARG A 51 6.25 -2.17 -15.63
N GLY A 52 4.97 -2.50 -15.61
CA GLY A 52 4.14 -2.40 -14.41
C GLY A 52 4.69 -3.24 -13.26
N ALA A 53 5.13 -4.47 -13.54
CA ALA A 53 5.74 -5.34 -12.53
C ALA A 53 7.07 -4.79 -12.00
N GLU A 54 7.91 -4.23 -12.87
CA GLU A 54 9.14 -3.55 -12.45
C GLU A 54 8.87 -2.33 -11.58
N GLU A 55 7.87 -1.52 -11.93
CA GLU A 55 7.44 -0.35 -11.14
C GLU A 55 6.91 -0.76 -9.77
N CYS A 56 6.09 -1.80 -9.67
CA CYS A 56 5.61 -2.32 -8.39
C CYS A 56 6.76 -2.85 -7.53
N LYS A 57 7.76 -3.50 -8.14
CA LYS A 57 8.92 -4.07 -7.42
C LYS A 57 9.78 -3.00 -6.74
N LYS A 58 9.83 -1.78 -7.27
CA LYS A 58 10.55 -0.64 -6.66
C LYS A 58 10.01 -0.30 -5.27
N ASP A 59 8.73 -0.55 -5.04
CA ASP A 59 8.04 -0.29 -3.77
C ASP A 59 7.91 -1.54 -2.89
N GLY A 60 8.53 -2.66 -3.28
CA GLY A 60 8.35 -3.97 -2.61
C GLY A 60 6.95 -4.57 -2.80
N ALA A 61 6.20 -4.10 -3.79
CA ALA A 61 4.84 -4.53 -4.08
C ALA A 61 4.77 -5.49 -5.28
N LEU A 62 3.56 -6.00 -5.55
CA LEU A 62 3.25 -6.87 -6.68
C LEU A 62 2.29 -6.19 -7.65
N LEU A 63 2.41 -6.52 -8.94
CA LEU A 63 1.43 -6.10 -9.93
C LEU A 63 0.07 -6.76 -9.59
N PRO A 64 -1.02 -5.98 -9.44
CA PRO A 64 -2.30 -6.52 -9.03
C PRO A 64 -2.89 -7.43 -10.12
N ILE A 65 -3.38 -8.59 -9.70
CA ILE A 65 -4.19 -9.48 -10.54
C ILE A 65 -5.65 -9.19 -10.21
N ILE A 66 -6.38 -8.61 -11.15
CA ILE A 66 -7.82 -8.38 -11.02
C ILE A 66 -8.52 -9.69 -11.40
N ARG A 67 -9.36 -10.20 -10.50
CA ARG A 67 -10.19 -11.39 -10.73
C ARG A 67 -11.59 -10.98 -11.14
#